data_AF-A0AAN6WM28-F1
#
_entry.id   AF-A0AAN6WM28-F1
#
_cell.length_a   1.000
_cell.length_b   1.000
_cell.length_c   1.000
_cell.angle_alpha   90.00
_cell.angle_beta   90.00
_cell.angle_gamma   90.00
#
_symmetry.space_group_name_H-M   'P 1'
#
loop_
_entity.id
_entity.type
_entity.pdbx_description
1 polymer ?
#
loop_
_entity_poly.entity_id
_entity_poly.type
_entity_poly.pdbx_seq_one_letter_code
_entity_poly.pdbx_strand_id
1 'polypeptide(L)'
;MAGTKKKTRNRLKGTKKQTQNRSKGTKKQTQNRPSRKFLQDHEGYKSFFLGKTKFCVGDTISVANPDTVKWQQDTQDGKAGADDQPTWAARIISIFAMDRVHVYAWVQWFYSPSDLPEKARADGSFGKQELILSNHTDLIPAQSAIDILQVEDLHDGADNVPGDGMLHWKRFWDFDAQEFSSDATFISL
;
A
#
# COMPACT_ATOMS: atom_id res chain seq x y z
N MET A 1 -3.16 -12.89 -86.36
CA MET A 1 -2.32 -12.62 -85.16
C MET A 1 -3.02 -13.18 -83.95
N ALA A 2 -2.26 -13.90 -83.13
CA ALA A 2 -2.74 -14.81 -82.09
C ALA A 2 -3.32 -14.09 -80.87
N GLY A 3 -4.33 -14.71 -80.25
CA GLY A 3 -4.94 -14.27 -78.99
C GLY A 3 -5.60 -15.45 -78.28
N THR A 4 -4.78 -16.31 -77.68
CA THR A 4 -5.17 -17.49 -76.90
C THR A 4 -5.64 -17.08 -75.50
N LYS A 5 -6.81 -17.55 -75.04
CA LYS A 5 -6.95 -18.50 -73.90
C LYS A 5 -8.36 -18.51 -73.29
N LYS A 6 -8.96 -19.71 -73.39
CA LYS A 6 -9.98 -20.35 -72.52
C LYS A 6 -9.61 -20.16 -71.03
N LYS A 7 -10.53 -19.82 -70.12
CA LYS A 7 -11.73 -20.52 -69.57
C LYS A 7 -11.44 -21.17 -68.20
N THR A 8 -12.14 -20.68 -67.16
CA THR A 8 -12.59 -21.37 -65.91
C THR A 8 -11.53 -21.93 -64.94
N ARG A 9 -11.72 -22.01 -63.61
CA ARG A 9 -12.93 -22.08 -62.75
C ARG A 9 -12.55 -21.81 -61.29
N ASN A 10 -13.48 -21.16 -60.57
CA ASN A 10 -13.86 -21.29 -59.15
C ASN A 10 -12.86 -21.78 -58.09
N ARG A 11 -12.79 -21.01 -56.99
CA ARG A 11 -13.13 -21.57 -55.66
C ARG A 11 -13.76 -20.54 -54.74
N LEU A 12 -14.75 -21.04 -54.02
CA LEU A 12 -15.81 -20.39 -53.27
C LEU A 12 -15.46 -20.37 -51.77
N LYS A 13 -16.10 -19.45 -51.03
CA LYS A 13 -16.26 -19.38 -49.55
C LYS A 13 -15.07 -18.73 -48.81
N GLY A 14 -15.27 -17.79 -47.89
CA GLY A 14 -16.48 -17.26 -47.31
C GLY A 14 -16.15 -16.31 -46.14
N THR A 15 -17.08 -15.37 -45.91
CA THR A 15 -17.50 -14.79 -44.63
C THR A 15 -16.51 -13.96 -43.78
N LYS A 16 -16.61 -12.65 -43.98
CA LYS A 16 -16.85 -11.58 -42.97
C LYS A 16 -16.63 -11.95 -41.50
N LYS A 17 -15.72 -11.21 -40.84
CA LYS A 17 -16.04 -10.50 -39.59
C LYS A 17 -15.43 -9.11 -39.62
N GLN A 18 -16.30 -8.17 -39.95
CA GLN A 18 -16.20 -6.75 -39.63
C GLN A 18 -16.46 -6.65 -38.12
N THR A 19 -15.46 -6.27 -37.34
CA THR A 19 -15.70 -5.88 -35.94
C THR A 19 -15.32 -4.42 -35.82
N GLN A 20 -16.36 -3.60 -35.78
CA GLN A 20 -16.33 -2.21 -35.38
C GLN A 20 -15.63 -2.09 -34.03
N ASN A 21 -14.52 -1.34 -33.99
CA ASN A 21 -13.99 -0.81 -32.74
C ASN A 21 -14.96 0.26 -32.23
N ARG A 22 -16.03 -0.20 -31.58
CA ARG A 22 -16.93 0.64 -30.78
C ARG A 22 -16.23 0.92 -29.46
N SER A 23 -15.92 2.19 -29.24
CA SER A 23 -15.54 2.71 -27.94
C SER A 23 -16.56 2.29 -26.89
N LYS A 24 -16.09 1.62 -25.84
CA LYS A 24 -16.74 1.69 -24.54
C LYS A 24 -15.71 2.25 -23.60
N GLY A 25 -15.83 3.56 -23.36
CA GLY A 25 -15.17 4.21 -22.24
C GLY A 25 -15.61 3.52 -20.97
N THR A 26 -14.77 2.65 -20.45
CA THR A 26 -14.75 2.38 -19.02
C THR A 26 -14.28 3.68 -18.38
N LYS A 27 -15.23 4.41 -17.77
CA LYS A 27 -14.89 5.46 -16.82
C LYS A 27 -13.96 4.80 -15.82
N LYS A 28 -12.66 5.06 -15.92
CA LYS A 28 -11.72 4.80 -14.82
C LYS A 28 -12.34 5.54 -13.65
N GLN A 29 -12.81 4.79 -12.66
CA GLN A 29 -13.16 5.32 -11.36
C GLN A 29 -11.90 6.02 -10.89
N THR A 30 -11.84 7.32 -11.13
CA THR A 30 -10.69 8.14 -10.81
C THR A 30 -10.77 8.18 -9.30
N GLN A 31 -9.93 7.39 -8.63
CA GLN A 31 -9.82 7.48 -7.18
C GLN A 31 -9.66 8.96 -6.86
N ASN A 32 -10.59 9.48 -6.07
CA ASN A 32 -10.73 10.88 -5.72
C ASN A 32 -9.60 11.24 -4.73
N ARG A 33 -8.35 11.01 -5.14
CA ARG A 33 -7.16 11.21 -4.32
C ARG A 33 -6.91 12.72 -4.28
N PRO A 34 -6.82 13.33 -3.09
CA PRO A 34 -6.46 14.73 -2.95
C PRO A 34 -5.24 15.11 -3.78
N SER A 35 -5.32 16.25 -4.47
CA SER A 35 -4.18 16.77 -5.23
C SER A 35 -3.04 17.20 -4.28
N ARG A 36 -1.78 17.19 -4.75
CA ARG A 36 -0.64 17.68 -3.95
C ARG A 36 -0.86 19.12 -3.46
N LYS A 37 -1.52 19.96 -4.27
CA LYS A 37 -1.89 21.33 -3.91
C LYS A 37 -2.88 21.36 -2.72
N PHE A 38 -3.87 20.48 -2.72
CA PHE A 38 -4.81 20.34 -1.61
C PHE A 38 -4.09 19.97 -0.30
N LEU A 39 -3.09 19.08 -0.35
CA LEU A 39 -2.32 18.69 0.84
C LEU A 39 -1.46 19.84 1.40
N GLN A 40 -1.03 20.78 0.56
CA GLN A 40 -0.29 21.98 0.97
C GLN A 40 -1.20 23.06 1.56
N ASP A 41 -2.42 23.19 1.03
CA ASP A 41 -3.34 24.28 1.37
C ASP A 41 -4.20 24.01 2.62
N HIS A 42 -4.21 22.78 3.13
CA HIS A 42 -5.03 22.38 4.29
C HIS A 42 -4.21 22.28 5.58
N GLU A 43 -4.60 23.04 6.61
CA GLU A 43 -4.15 22.82 7.98
C GLU A 43 -4.55 21.41 8.43
N GLY A 44 -3.56 20.58 8.72
CA GLY A 44 -3.76 19.17 9.07
C GLY A 44 -4.60 19.01 10.34
N TYR A 45 -5.51 18.04 10.32
CA TYR A 45 -6.19 17.61 11.54
C TYR A 45 -5.21 16.85 12.44
N LYS A 46 -5.39 16.95 13.76
CA LYS A 46 -4.56 16.21 14.73
C LYS A 46 -4.99 14.76 14.90
N SER A 47 -6.25 14.45 14.60
CA SER A 47 -6.83 13.12 14.82
C SER A 47 -8.11 12.90 14.03
N PHE A 48 -8.48 11.63 13.83
CA PHE A 48 -9.80 11.20 13.39
C PHE A 48 -10.32 10.04 14.25
N PHE A 49 -11.62 9.74 14.13
CA PHE A 49 -12.25 8.61 14.81
C PHE A 49 -12.74 7.59 13.79
N LEU A 50 -12.51 6.31 14.06
CA LEU A 50 -13.16 5.19 13.37
C LEU A 50 -13.82 4.30 14.43
N GLY A 51 -15.15 4.27 14.43
CA GLY A 51 -15.92 3.63 15.50
C GLY A 51 -15.65 4.32 16.85
N LYS A 52 -15.03 3.59 17.78
CA LYS A 52 -14.66 4.10 19.12
C LYS A 52 -13.17 4.43 19.25
N THR A 53 -12.37 4.11 18.25
CA THR A 53 -10.92 4.29 18.27
C THR A 53 -10.55 5.66 17.71
N LYS A 54 -9.69 6.38 18.43
CA LYS A 54 -9.15 7.67 18.02
C LYS A 54 -7.73 7.47 17.50
N PHE A 55 -7.49 7.87 16.26
CA PHE A 55 -6.17 7.83 15.63
C PHE A 55 -5.62 9.25 15.53
N CYS A 56 -4.36 9.43 15.91
CA CYS A 56 -3.66 10.71 15.97
C CYS A 56 -2.46 10.74 15.01
N VAL A 57 -2.03 11.94 14.64
CA VAL A 57 -0.71 12.13 14.02
C VAL A 57 0.36 11.58 14.95
N GLY A 58 1.31 10.80 14.41
CA GLY A 58 2.36 10.10 15.14
C GLY A 58 2.04 8.65 15.47
N ASP A 59 0.76 8.25 15.48
CA ASP A 59 0.39 6.86 15.80
C ASP A 59 0.93 5.89 14.74
N THR A 60 1.44 4.75 15.18
CA THR A 60 1.69 3.59 14.32
C THR A 60 0.43 2.73 14.28
N ILE A 61 -0.03 2.39 13.09
CA ILE A 61 -1.31 1.73 12.84
C ILE A 61 -1.16 0.48 11.99
N SER A 62 -2.06 -0.48 12.17
CA SER A 62 -2.31 -1.54 11.20
C SER A 62 -3.27 -1.05 10.12
N VAL A 63 -2.97 -1.38 8.87
CA VAL A 63 -3.69 -0.91 7.68
C VAL A 63 -4.17 -2.11 6.88
N ALA A 64 -5.45 -2.10 6.53
CA ALA A 64 -6.07 -3.11 5.69
C ALA A 64 -5.43 -3.11 4.29
N ASN A 65 -5.12 -4.30 3.80
CA ASN A 65 -4.62 -4.53 2.44
C ASN A 65 -5.51 -5.57 1.72
N PRO A 66 -5.28 -5.85 0.42
CA PRO A 66 -6.08 -6.84 -0.30
C PRO A 66 -6.08 -8.24 0.36
N ASP A 67 -4.97 -8.64 0.98
CA ASP A 67 -4.86 -9.94 1.67
C ASP A 67 -5.68 -9.95 2.96
N THR A 68 -5.79 -8.81 3.66
CA THR A 68 -6.67 -8.63 4.81
C THR A 68 -8.12 -8.89 4.43
N VAL A 69 -8.57 -8.33 3.30
CA VAL A 69 -9.96 -8.49 2.82
C VAL A 69 -10.25 -9.96 2.50
N LYS A 70 -9.29 -10.63 1.85
CA LYS A 70 -9.40 -12.06 1.54
C LYS A 70 -9.43 -12.90 2.83
N TRP A 71 -8.53 -12.63 3.78
CA TRP A 71 -8.47 -13.32 5.06
C TRP A 71 -9.78 -13.17 5.85
N GLN A 72 -10.39 -11.99 5.85
CA GLN A 72 -11.68 -11.76 6.51
C GLN A 72 -12.79 -12.61 5.89
N GLN A 73 -12.82 -12.74 4.56
CA GLN A 73 -13.77 -13.61 3.86
C GLN A 73 -13.52 -15.09 4.18
N ASP A 74 -12.27 -15.53 4.11
CA ASP A 74 -11.90 -16.91 4.39
C ASP A 74 -12.18 -17.29 5.86
N THR A 75 -12.01 -16.36 6.79
CA THR A 75 -12.35 -16.55 8.22
C THR A 75 -13.86 -16.65 8.42
N GLN A 76 -14.65 -15.79 7.76
CA GLN A 76 -16.12 -15.88 7.79
C GLN A 76 -16.63 -17.20 7.20
N ASP A 77 -15.96 -17.71 6.17
CA ASP A 77 -16.26 -18.99 5.53
C ASP A 77 -15.73 -20.21 6.31
N GLY A 78 -15.04 -20.01 7.45
CA GLY A 78 -14.43 -21.08 8.25
C GLY A 78 -13.24 -21.79 7.58
N LYS A 79 -12.62 -21.14 6.58
CA LYS A 79 -11.50 -21.66 5.79
C LYS A 79 -10.13 -21.21 6.30
N ALA A 80 -10.09 -20.19 7.16
CA ALA A 80 -8.88 -19.69 7.80
C ALA A 80 -9.00 -19.75 9.33
N GLY A 81 -7.88 -20.01 10.00
CA GLY A 81 -7.77 -19.85 11.45
C GLY A 81 -7.69 -18.37 11.83
N ALA A 82 -7.91 -18.08 13.11
CA ALA A 82 -7.88 -16.72 13.65
C ALA A 82 -6.48 -16.10 13.74
N ASP A 83 -5.43 -16.85 13.38
CA ASP A 83 -4.04 -16.42 13.60
C ASP A 83 -3.57 -15.45 12.50
N ASP A 84 -2.93 -14.37 12.97
CA ASP A 84 -2.22 -13.29 12.27
C ASP A 84 -2.90 -12.72 11.01
N GLN A 85 -3.84 -11.78 11.25
CA GLN A 85 -4.45 -10.97 10.19
C GLN A 85 -3.34 -10.26 9.37
N PRO A 86 -3.27 -10.51 8.05
CA PRO A 86 -2.18 -10.01 7.21
C PRO A 86 -2.40 -8.52 6.89
N THR A 87 -1.99 -7.65 7.82
CA THR A 87 -2.12 -6.20 7.71
C THR A 87 -0.76 -5.55 7.38
N TRP A 88 -0.81 -4.36 6.79
CA TRP A 88 0.40 -3.52 6.68
C TRP A 88 0.54 -2.66 7.93
N ALA A 89 1.76 -2.20 8.23
CA ALA A 89 2.01 -1.26 9.31
C ALA A 89 2.43 0.11 8.74
N ALA A 90 1.93 1.19 9.33
CA ALA A 90 2.24 2.56 8.88
C ALA A 90 2.23 3.55 10.03
N ARG A 91 3.01 4.63 9.94
CA ARG A 91 2.95 5.79 10.86
C ARG A 91 2.14 6.91 10.23
N ILE A 92 1.21 7.51 10.98
CA ILE A 92 0.45 8.68 10.53
C ILE A 92 1.34 9.92 10.60
N ILE A 93 1.58 10.57 9.47
CA ILE A 93 2.35 11.83 9.40
C ILE A 93 1.41 13.04 9.42
N SER A 94 0.29 12.98 8.70
CA SER A 94 -0.68 14.07 8.65
C SER A 94 -2.08 13.56 8.29
N ILE A 95 -3.10 14.32 8.67
CA ILE A 95 -4.50 13.96 8.45
C ILE A 95 -5.19 15.10 7.71
N PHE A 96 -5.93 14.75 6.67
CA PHE A 96 -6.66 15.68 5.82
C PHE A 96 -8.11 15.24 5.70
N ALA A 97 -9.02 16.20 5.56
CA ALA A 97 -10.41 15.90 5.27
C ALA A 97 -10.90 16.83 4.16
N MET A 98 -11.46 16.24 3.10
CA MET A 98 -12.18 17.01 2.08
C MET A 98 -13.58 17.38 2.60
N ASP A 99 -14.22 16.44 3.28
CA ASP A 99 -15.49 16.62 4.00
C ASP A 99 -15.58 15.61 5.16
N ARG A 100 -16.75 15.50 5.80
CA ARG A 100 -16.96 14.65 6.98
C ARG A 100 -16.80 13.15 6.70
N VAL A 101 -16.93 12.72 5.45
CA VAL A 101 -16.90 11.30 5.05
C VAL A 101 -15.57 10.97 4.37
N HIS A 102 -14.99 11.94 3.66
CA HIS A 102 -13.74 11.79 2.93
C HIS A 102 -12.55 12.30 3.76
N VAL A 103 -12.17 11.49 4.75
CA VAL A 103 -10.98 11.68 5.59
C VAL A 103 -9.84 10.79 5.09
N TYR A 104 -8.64 11.35 5.02
CA TYR A 104 -7.43 10.70 4.52
C TYR A 104 -6.28 10.90 5.52
N ALA A 105 -5.36 9.94 5.56
CA ALA A 105 -4.11 10.03 6.28
C ALA A 105 -2.94 9.95 5.30
N TRP A 106 -2.00 10.88 5.40
CA TRP A 106 -0.68 10.74 4.79
C TRP A 106 0.19 9.95 5.75
N VAL A 107 0.69 8.82 5.28
CA VAL A 107 1.36 7.83 6.12
C VAL A 107 2.75 7.51 5.59
N GLN A 108 3.59 7.04 6.51
CA GLN A 108 4.89 6.47 6.24
C GLN A 108 4.82 4.96 6.44
N TRP A 109 5.27 4.16 5.47
CA TRP A 109 5.17 2.70 5.58
C TRP A 109 6.26 2.12 6.47
N PHE A 110 5.89 1.09 7.22
CA PHE A 110 6.81 0.13 7.79
C PHE A 110 6.84 -1.13 6.91
N TYR A 111 8.03 -1.72 6.78
CA TYR A 111 8.24 -2.99 6.11
C TYR A 111 8.52 -4.09 7.13
N SER A 112 8.00 -5.29 6.89
CA SER A 112 8.56 -6.48 7.53
C SER A 112 9.88 -6.83 6.85
N PRO A 113 10.79 -7.57 7.53
CA PRO A 113 12.02 -8.03 6.92
C PRO A 113 11.78 -8.78 5.63
N SER A 114 10.70 -9.58 5.53
CA SER A 114 10.35 -10.35 4.32
C SER A 114 9.96 -9.50 3.11
N ASP A 115 9.50 -8.27 3.33
CA ASP A 115 9.06 -7.37 2.25
C ASP A 115 10.22 -6.65 1.56
N LEU A 116 11.41 -6.68 2.17
CA LEU A 116 12.58 -6.00 1.62
C LEU A 116 13.20 -6.77 0.44
N PRO A 117 13.88 -6.07 -0.49
CA PRO A 117 14.63 -6.72 -1.57
C PRO A 117 15.65 -7.72 -1.01
N GLU A 118 15.92 -8.81 -1.75
CA GLU A 118 16.83 -9.88 -1.31
C GLU A 118 18.22 -9.36 -0.90
N LYS A 119 18.76 -8.38 -1.64
CA LYS A 119 20.04 -7.72 -1.32
C LYS A 119 20.05 -7.09 0.08
N ALA A 120 18.92 -6.55 0.53
CA ALA A 120 18.79 -5.89 1.83
C ALA A 120 18.57 -6.91 2.96
N ARG A 121 18.14 -8.12 2.61
CA ARG A 121 17.94 -9.23 3.56
C ARG A 121 19.17 -10.11 3.72
N ALA A 122 20.22 -9.87 2.93
CA ALA A 122 21.35 -10.78 2.78
C ALA A 122 22.17 -10.97 4.08
N ASP A 123 22.20 -9.98 4.96
CA ASP A 123 22.87 -10.11 6.26
C ASP A 123 22.07 -10.94 7.30
N GLY A 124 20.78 -11.22 7.01
CA GLY A 124 19.89 -12.02 7.85
C GLY A 124 19.64 -11.48 9.26
N SER A 125 20.04 -10.24 9.55
CA SER A 125 20.20 -9.75 10.92
C SER A 125 18.95 -9.04 11.45
N PHE A 126 17.75 -9.58 11.18
CA PHE A 126 16.47 -9.00 11.59
C PHE A 126 15.88 -9.69 12.81
N GLY A 127 15.32 -8.90 13.73
CA GLY A 127 14.54 -9.40 14.85
C GLY A 127 13.20 -9.98 14.39
N LYS A 128 12.68 -10.98 15.14
CA LYS A 128 11.41 -11.65 14.82
C LYS A 128 10.21 -10.69 14.76
N GLN A 129 10.25 -9.61 15.54
CA GLN A 129 9.21 -8.58 15.61
C GLN A 129 9.70 -7.21 15.13
N GLU A 130 10.80 -7.19 14.37
CA GLU A 130 11.36 -5.95 13.85
C GLU A 130 10.49 -5.45 12.69
N LEU A 131 10.09 -4.19 12.77
CA LEU A 131 9.58 -3.40 11.67
C LEU A 131 10.68 -2.46 11.19
N ILE A 132 10.69 -2.18 9.89
CA ILE A 132 11.64 -1.27 9.26
C ILE A 132 10.88 -0.04 8.79
N LEU A 133 11.13 1.11 9.44
CA LEU A 133 10.53 2.38 9.01
C LEU A 133 11.15 2.79 7.67
N SER A 134 10.38 3.42 6.78
CA SER A 134 10.88 3.82 5.46
C SER A 134 10.43 5.21 5.05
N ASN A 135 11.18 5.96 4.24
CA ASN A 135 10.69 7.21 3.62
C ASN A 135 9.56 7.00 2.59
N HIS A 136 9.14 5.75 2.31
CA HIS A 136 8.01 5.50 1.43
C HIS A 136 6.71 6.00 2.05
N THR A 137 6.15 7.05 1.46
CA THR A 137 4.88 7.63 1.91
C THR A 137 3.75 7.40 0.92
N ASP A 138 2.53 7.25 1.44
CA ASP A 138 1.32 7.21 0.62
C ASP A 138 0.15 7.93 1.31
N LEU A 139 -0.91 8.20 0.55
CA LEU A 139 -2.14 8.77 1.08
C LEU A 139 -3.21 7.68 1.11
N ILE A 140 -3.65 7.31 2.30
CA ILE A 140 -4.65 6.26 2.51
C ILE A 140 -5.99 6.87 2.97
N PRO A 141 -7.13 6.26 2.61
CA PRO A 141 -8.40 6.56 3.27
C PRO A 141 -8.32 6.23 4.77
N ALA A 142 -8.85 7.09 5.63
CA ALA A 142 -8.86 6.85 7.09
C ALA A 142 -9.60 5.56 7.48
N GLN A 143 -10.56 5.13 6.64
CA GLN A 143 -11.32 3.89 6.82
C GLN A 143 -10.48 2.61 6.65
N SER A 144 -9.26 2.72 6.09
CA SER A 144 -8.34 1.59 5.95
C SER A 144 -7.54 1.30 7.23
N ALA A 145 -7.54 2.20 8.21
CA ALA A 145 -6.94 1.96 9.52
C ALA A 145 -7.75 0.91 10.29
N ILE A 146 -7.06 -0.06 10.89
CA ILE A 146 -7.70 -1.15 11.65
C ILE A 146 -7.51 -0.90 13.14
N ASP A 147 -6.27 -0.85 13.62
CA ASP A 147 -5.94 -0.67 15.02
C ASP A 147 -4.63 0.11 15.22
N ILE A 148 -4.37 0.57 16.44
CA ILE A 148 -3.10 1.19 16.84
C ILE A 148 -2.13 0.11 17.28
N LEU A 149 -0.94 0.10 16.69
CA LEU A 149 0.14 -0.81 17.03
C LEU A 149 1.04 -0.17 18.08
N GLN A 150 1.34 -0.93 19.14
CA GLN A 150 2.40 -0.59 20.09
C GLN A 150 3.74 -0.98 19.47
N VAL A 151 4.52 0.00 19.04
CA VAL A 151 5.82 -0.21 18.40
C VAL A 151 6.88 0.60 19.13
N GLU A 152 7.89 -0.07 19.67
CA GLU A 152 9.00 0.58 20.37
C GLU A 152 9.97 1.21 19.37
N ASP A 153 10.37 2.45 19.67
CA ASP A 153 11.43 3.15 18.95
C ASP A 153 12.78 2.86 19.60
N LEU A 154 13.61 2.09 18.91
CA LEU A 154 14.94 1.71 19.37
C LEU A 154 16.03 2.19 18.41
N HIS A 155 15.71 3.13 17.51
CA HIS A 155 16.66 3.66 16.52
C HIS A 155 17.85 4.36 17.18
N ASP A 156 17.60 5.14 18.23
CA ASP A 156 18.63 5.93 18.93
C ASP A 156 19.39 5.14 20.02
N GLY A 157 19.04 3.88 20.26
CA GLY A 157 19.55 3.09 21.38
C GLY A 157 20.25 1.82 20.94
N ALA A 158 21.57 1.88 20.73
CA ALA A 158 22.38 0.73 20.35
C ALA A 158 22.24 -0.48 21.32
N ASP A 159 22.03 -0.20 22.61
CA ASP A 159 21.86 -1.21 23.67
C ASP A 159 20.40 -1.50 24.02
N ASN A 160 19.44 -0.86 23.35
CA ASN A 160 18.03 -1.06 23.66
C ASN A 160 17.56 -2.41 23.12
N VAL A 161 17.19 -3.31 24.04
CA VAL A 161 16.57 -4.59 23.73
C VAL A 161 15.06 -4.39 23.75
N PRO A 162 14.33 -4.82 22.71
CA PRO A 162 12.89 -4.73 22.70
C PRO A 162 12.26 -5.52 23.85
N GLY A 163 11.10 -5.08 24.32
CA GLY A 163 10.26 -5.89 25.21
C GLY A 163 9.96 -7.26 24.59
N ASP A 164 9.84 -8.30 25.43
CA ASP A 164 9.55 -9.64 24.94
C ASP A 164 8.21 -9.65 24.20
N GLY A 165 8.24 -10.16 22.96
CA GLY A 165 7.08 -10.20 22.10
C GLY A 165 6.52 -8.84 21.66
N MET A 166 7.29 -7.75 21.73
CA MET A 166 6.89 -6.41 21.28
C MET A 166 7.42 -6.06 19.88
N LEU A 167 6.55 -5.44 19.09
CA LEU A 167 6.95 -4.81 17.83
C LEU A 167 7.90 -3.66 18.13
N HIS A 168 8.94 -3.53 17.32
CA HIS A 168 9.93 -2.48 17.48
C HIS A 168 10.54 -2.12 16.14
N TRP A 169 11.15 -0.95 16.04
CA TRP A 169 11.93 -0.57 14.88
C TRP A 169 13.27 0.02 15.29
N LYS A 170 14.30 -0.28 14.50
CA LYS A 170 15.70 0.17 14.74
C LYS A 170 16.33 0.81 13.52
N ARG A 171 15.92 0.35 12.34
CA ARG A 171 16.54 0.67 11.06
C ARG A 171 15.57 1.50 10.21
N PHE A 172 16.17 2.34 9.39
CA PHE A 172 15.47 3.15 8.41
C PHE A 172 15.82 2.69 6.99
N TRP A 173 14.80 2.41 6.18
CA TRP A 173 14.94 2.02 4.79
C TRP A 173 14.62 3.18 3.85
N ASP A 174 15.62 3.61 3.09
CA ASP A 174 15.42 4.52 1.98
C ASP A 174 14.85 3.73 0.79
N PHE A 175 13.56 3.92 0.54
CA PHE A 175 12.82 3.29 -0.54
C PHE A 175 13.25 3.80 -1.92
N ASP A 176 13.68 5.05 -2.04
CA ASP A 176 14.10 5.61 -3.32
C ASP A 176 15.52 5.14 -3.67
N ALA A 177 16.43 5.16 -2.70
CA ALA A 177 17.82 4.69 -2.88
C ALA A 177 17.95 3.16 -2.81
N GLN A 178 16.95 2.47 -2.26
CA GLN A 178 16.93 1.02 -2.03
C GLN A 178 18.09 0.56 -1.15
N GLU A 179 18.30 1.26 -0.03
CA GLU A 179 19.35 1.00 0.97
C GLU A 179 18.93 1.40 2.40
N PHE A 180 19.68 0.92 3.40
CA PHE A 180 19.48 1.37 4.78
C PHE A 180 20.19 2.69 5.02
N SER A 181 19.51 3.63 5.67
CA SER A 181 20.06 4.92 6.08
C SER A 181 20.36 4.93 7.58
N SER A 182 21.47 5.58 7.96
CA SER A 182 21.74 5.96 9.36
C SER A 182 20.93 7.18 9.80
N ASP A 183 20.48 7.97 8.83
CA ASP A 183 19.80 9.25 9.06
C ASP A 183 18.30 9.03 8.88
N ALA A 184 17.60 8.95 10.01
CA ALA A 184 16.15 8.95 10.05
C ALA A 184 15.58 10.38 10.17
N THR A 185 16.34 11.41 9.76
CA THR A 185 16.06 12.84 9.96
C THR A 185 14.72 13.31 9.38
N PHE A 186 14.08 12.50 8.53
CA PHE A 186 12.69 12.69 8.09
C PHE A 186 11.62 12.43 9.16
N ILE A 187 11.99 11.98 10.36
CA ILE A 187 11.08 11.67 11.47
C ILE A 187 10.60 12.92 12.23
N SER A 188 11.27 14.07 12.08
CA SER A 188 10.91 15.30 12.79
C SER A 188 10.12 16.26 11.89
N LEU A 189 8.79 16.14 11.93
CA LEU A 189 7.84 17.18 11.52
C LEU A 189 7.14 17.76 12.75
#